data_AF-A0A661U586-F1
#
_entry.id   AF-A0A661U586-F1
#
_cell.length_a   1.000
_cell.length_b   1.000
_cell.length_c   1.000
_cell.angle_alpha   90.00
_cell.angle_beta   90.00
_cell.angle_gamma   90.00
#
_symmetry.space_group_name_H-M   'P 1'
#
loop_
_entity.id
_entity.type
_entity.pdbx_description
1 polymer ?
#
loop_
_entity_poly.entity_id
_entity_poly.type
_entity_poly.pdbx_seq_one_letter_code
_entity_poly.pdbx_strand_id
1 'polypeptide(L)'
;MKKLNMHIFFVLVFLSIYIVNCSEDANQPENPPQLVGSIDLSSYGRVEDVAVKGNYAYIAAKDGGLIVVDISDPENPTFKKKFTTP
;
A
#
# COMPACT_ATOMS: atom_id res chain seq x y z
N MET A 1 -20.60 13.37 -4.50
CA MET A 1 -19.80 12.18 -4.88
C MET A 1 -18.71 12.06 -3.83
N LYS A 2 -18.75 11.01 -3.00
CA LYS A 2 -17.87 10.85 -1.84
C LYS A 2 -16.45 10.61 -2.33
N LYS A 3 -15.51 11.50 -1.98
CA LYS A 3 -14.11 11.37 -2.35
C LYS A 3 -13.43 10.50 -1.29
N LEU A 4 -13.27 9.22 -1.59
CA LEU A 4 -12.52 8.30 -0.74
C LEU A 4 -11.03 8.51 -1.06
N ASN A 5 -10.27 9.06 -0.12
CA ASN A 5 -8.83 9.25 -0.27
C ASN A 5 -8.12 8.05 0.36
N MET A 6 -7.64 7.15 -0.51
CA MET A 6 -6.94 5.94 -0.14
C MET A 6 -5.53 6.28 0.35
N HIS A 7 -5.31 6.15 1.66
CA HIS A 7 -3.99 6.36 2.28
C HIS A 7 -3.42 5.00 2.70
N ILE A 8 -2.30 4.60 2.12
CA ILE A 8 -1.59 3.37 2.54
C ILE A 8 -0.78 3.72 3.80
N PHE A 9 -1.17 3.16 4.94
CA PHE A 9 -0.40 3.27 6.18
C PHE A 9 0.48 2.03 6.33
N PHE A 10 1.80 2.25 6.38
CA PHE A 10 2.78 1.21 6.70
C PHE A 10 2.65 0.84 8.19
N VAL A 11 1.92 -0.23 8.50
CA VAL A 11 1.88 -0.80 9.85
C VAL A 11 3.09 -1.71 10.00
N LEU A 12 3.91 -1.48 11.04
CA LEU A 12 5.19 -2.12 11.37
C LEU A 12 5.11 -3.65 11.55
N VAL A 13 4.81 -4.39 10.49
CA VAL A 13 4.97 -5.84 10.39
C VAL A 13 5.80 -6.06 9.15
N PHE A 14 7.11 -6.24 9.34
CA PHE A 14 8.24 -6.03 8.41
C PHE A 14 8.18 -6.62 6.97
N LEU A 15 7.08 -7.25 6.57
CA LEU A 15 6.96 -8.07 5.36
C LEU A 15 5.65 -7.86 4.58
N SER A 16 4.66 -7.17 5.15
CA SER A 16 3.35 -6.98 4.51
C SER A 16 3.01 -5.51 4.37
N ILE A 17 2.30 -5.17 3.29
CA ILE A 17 1.71 -3.85 3.11
C ILE A 17 0.21 -3.95 3.32
N TYR A 18 -0.32 -3.03 4.10
CA TYR A 18 -1.73 -2.92 4.41
C TYR A 18 -2.32 -1.69 3.69
N ILE A 19 -3.43 -1.89 3.00
CA ILE A 19 -4.18 -0.83 2.35
C ILE A 19 -5.32 -0.47 3.29
N VAL A 20 -5.38 0.80 3.68
CA VAL A 20 -6.47 1.33 4.50
C VAL A 20 -7.21 2.43 3.75
N ASN A 21 -8.53 2.44 3.90
CA ASN A 21 -9.37 3.52 3.42
C ASN A 21 -9.78 4.41 4.59
N CYS A 22 -9.65 5.72 4.40
CA CYS A 22 -10.07 6.72 5.36
C CYS A 22 -11.14 7.63 4.73
N SER A 23 -12.15 8.02 5.51
CA SER A 23 -13.15 9.00 5.08
C SER A 23 -12.69 10.40 5.47
N GLU A 24 -12.34 11.24 4.49
CA GLU A 24 -12.00 12.65 4.73
C GLU A 24 -13.22 13.59 4.68
N ASP A 25 -14.44 13.06 4.53
CA ASP A 25 -15.65 13.89 4.48
C ASP A 25 -16.03 14.37 5.89
N ALA A 26 -15.85 15.67 6.13
CA ALA A 26 -16.23 16.36 7.37
C ALA A 26 -17.74 16.30 7.68
N ASN A 27 -18.59 15.86 6.73
CA ASN A 27 -20.04 15.72 6.90
C ASN A 27 -20.50 14.28 7.11
N GLN A 28 -19.58 13.32 7.19
CA GLN A 28 -19.89 11.92 7.50
C GLN A 28 -19.38 11.61 8.92
N PRO A 29 -20.07 10.77 9.73
CA PRO A 29 -19.46 10.27 10.96
C PRO A 29 -18.09 9.68 10.62
N GLU A 30 -17.08 10.03 11.40
CA GLU A 30 -15.70 9.59 11.20
C GLU A 30 -15.73 8.08 10.96
N ASN A 31 -15.50 7.64 9.72
CA ASN A 31 -15.33 6.21 9.49
C ASN A 31 -13.88 5.94 9.90
N PRO A 32 -13.66 5.19 11.00
CA PRO A 32 -12.30 4.87 11.41
C PRO A 32 -11.56 4.24 10.22
N PRO A 33 -10.23 4.44 10.09
CA PRO A 33 -9.45 3.80 9.05
C PRO A 33 -9.77 2.30 8.99
N GLN A 34 -10.24 1.83 7.84
CA GLN A 34 -10.58 0.43 7.64
C GLN A 34 -9.51 -0.25 6.82
N LEU A 35 -9.04 -1.41 7.31
CA LEU A 35 -8.22 -2.32 6.50
C LEU A 35 -9.10 -2.89 5.37
N VAL A 36 -8.72 -2.60 4.13
CA VAL A 36 -9.46 -3.05 2.94
C VAL A 36 -8.73 -4.12 2.15
N GLY A 37 -7.40 -4.17 2.27
CA GLY A 37 -6.62 -5.20 1.60
C GLY A 37 -5.19 -5.25 2.10
N SER A 38 -4.47 -6.28 1.67
CA SER A 38 -3.06 -6.45 2.01
C SER A 38 -2.35 -7.29 0.96
N ILE A 39 -1.04 -7.10 0.86
CA ILE A 39 -0.17 -7.95 0.06
C ILE A 39 1.03 -8.40 0.88
N ASP A 40 1.32 -9.70 0.82
CA ASP A 40 2.53 -10.28 1.40
C ASP A 40 3.70 -10.11 0.42
N LEU A 41 4.76 -9.47 0.89
CA LEU A 41 5.98 -9.21 0.14
C LEU A 41 7.20 -9.87 0.78
N SER A 42 6.99 -10.79 1.72
CA SER A 42 8.05 -11.50 2.43
C SER A 42 9.10 -12.15 1.52
N SER A 43 8.67 -12.66 0.36
CA SER A 43 9.54 -13.27 -0.65
C SER A 43 10.41 -12.28 -1.42
N TYR A 44 10.10 -10.98 -1.35
CA TYR A 44 10.80 -9.94 -2.07
C TYR A 44 11.80 -9.18 -1.21
N GLY A 45 11.82 -9.38 0.11
CA GLY A 45 12.75 -8.75 1.05
C GLY A 45 12.05 -7.90 2.11
N ARG A 46 12.83 -7.35 3.04
CA ARG A 46 12.31 -6.48 4.11
C ARG A 46 11.87 -5.13 3.54
N VAL A 47 10.61 -4.77 3.72
CA VAL A 47 10.08 -3.46 3.30
C VAL A 47 10.61 -2.38 4.25
N GLU A 48 11.23 -1.34 3.67
CA GLU A 48 11.77 -0.20 4.41
C GLU A 48 10.91 1.05 4.22
N ASP A 49 10.35 1.26 3.02
CA ASP A 49 9.53 2.44 2.73
C ASP A 49 8.53 2.19 1.59
N VAL A 50 7.46 3.01 1.55
CA VAL A 50 6.40 2.96 0.54
C VAL A 50 6.00 4.36 0.08
N ALA A 51 6.02 4.60 -1.24
CA ALA A 51 5.47 5.80 -1.87
C ALA A 51 4.31 5.45 -2.79
N VAL A 52 3.27 6.29 -2.85
CA VAL A 52 2.08 6.06 -3.68
C VAL A 52 1.95 7.13 -4.75
N LYS A 53 1.70 6.72 -6.00
CA LYS A 53 1.39 7.64 -7.10
C LYS A 53 0.35 7.03 -8.04
N GLY A 54 -0.82 7.64 -8.11
CA GLY A 54 -1.95 7.08 -8.87
C GLY A 54 -2.35 5.72 -8.31
N ASN A 55 -2.46 4.72 -9.18
CA ASN A 55 -2.84 3.36 -8.81
C ASN A 55 -1.65 2.45 -8.47
N TYR A 56 -0.50 3.02 -8.13
CA TYR A 56 0.71 2.25 -7.87
C TYR A 56 1.34 2.60 -6.52
N ALA A 57 1.75 1.56 -5.79
CA ALA A 57 2.64 1.64 -4.66
C ALA A 57 4.05 1.23 -5.07
N TYR A 58 5.03 2.06 -4.70
CA TYR A 58 6.46 1.90 -4.96
C TYR A 58 7.13 1.63 -3.62
N ILE A 59 7.79 0.48 -3.53
CA ILE A 59 8.17 -0.11 -2.25
C ILE A 59 9.67 -0.34 -2.27
N ALA A 60 10.38 0.38 -1.41
CA ALA A 60 11.80 0.15 -1.19
C ALA A 60 11.95 -1.06 -0.28
N ALA A 61 12.53 -2.13 -0.79
CA ALA A 61 12.83 -3.34 -0.05
C ALA A 61 14.35 -3.52 0.05
N LYS A 62 14.87 -3.68 1.27
CA LYS A 62 16.31 -3.65 1.59
C LYS A 62 17.16 -4.52 0.65
N ASP A 63 17.00 -5.83 0.72
CA ASP A 63 17.69 -6.80 -0.14
C ASP A 63 16.87 -7.09 -1.41
N GLY A 64 15.72 -6.42 -1.54
CA GLY A 64 14.69 -6.65 -2.53
C GLY A 64 14.74 -5.73 -3.73
N GLY A 65 15.44 -4.61 -3.62
CA GLY A 65 15.39 -3.51 -4.58
C GLY A 65 14.06 -2.76 -4.52
N LEU A 66 13.57 -2.31 -5.68
CA LEU A 66 12.31 -1.59 -5.80
C LEU A 66 11.20 -2.53 -6.27
N ILE A 67 10.12 -2.63 -5.50
CA ILE A 67 8.92 -3.40 -5.85
C ILE A 67 7.82 -2.42 -6.26
N VAL A 68 7.09 -2.74 -7.32
CA VAL A 68 5.93 -1.99 -7.80
C VAL A 68 4.69 -2.88 -7.67
N VAL A 69 3.70 -2.39 -6.94
CA VAL A 69 2.41 -3.02 -6.72
C VAL A 69 1.33 -2.14 -7.32
N ASP A 70 0.41 -2.75 -8.07
CA ASP A 70 -0.82 -2.12 -8.53
C ASP A 70 -1.88 -2.24 -7.44
N ILE A 71 -2.42 -1.09 -7.07
CA ILE A 71 -3.41 -0.90 -6.02
C ILE A 71 -4.72 -0.31 -6.60
N SER A 72 -4.95 -0.48 -7.91
CA SER A 72 -6.20 -0.05 -8.56
C SER A 72 -7.45 -0.74 -8.01
N ASP A 73 -7.31 -2.00 -7.58
CA ASP A 73 -8.25 -2.70 -6.72
C ASP A 73 -7.66 -2.77 -5.29
N PRO A 74 -8.16 -1.95 -4.34
CA PRO A 74 -7.65 -1.90 -2.96
C PRO A 74 -7.86 -3.20 -2.18
N GLU A 75 -8.86 -4.00 -2.55
CA GLU A 75 -9.15 -5.29 -1.91
C GLU A 75 -8.22 -6.39 -2.43
N ASN A 76 -7.78 -6.26 -3.68
CA ASN A 76 -6.92 -7.22 -4.37
C ASN A 76 -5.67 -6.57 -4.99
N PRO A 77 -4.75 -6.01 -4.18
CA PRO A 77 -3.49 -5.47 -4.69
C PRO A 77 -2.66 -6.55 -5.39
N THR A 78 -2.00 -6.20 -6.49
CA THR A 78 -1.23 -7.15 -7.30
C THR A 78 0.22 -6.71 -7.52
N PHE A 79 1.14 -7.65 -7.36
CA PHE A 79 2.53 -7.44 -7.76
C PHE A 79 2.60 -7.18 -9.27
N LYS A 80 3.31 -6.12 -9.67
CA LYS A 80 3.56 -5.82 -11.09
C LYS A 80 4.99 -6.07 -11.49
N LYS A 81 5.95 -5.59 -10.70
CA LYS A 81 7.36 -5.61 -11.10
C LYS A 81 8.32 -5.47 -9.93
N LYS A 82 9.51 -6.01 -10.11
CA LYS A 82 10.68 -5.80 -9.25
C LYS A 82 11.85 -5.28 -10.08
N PHE A 83 12.60 -4.34 -9.52
CA PHE A 83 13.85 -3.84 -10.08
C PHE A 83 14.95 -4.07 -9.05
N THR A 84 16.01 -4.77 -9.46
CA THR A 84 17.23 -4.88 -8.65
C THR A 84 17.90 -3.51 -8.62
N THR A 85 18.14 -2.99 -7.42
CA THR A 85 19.01 -1.84 -7.20
C THR A 85 20.45 -2.34 -7.05
N PRO A 86 21.46 -1.66 -7.62
CA PRO A 86 22.87 -2.05 -7.50
C PRO A 86 23.37 -2.13 -6.05
#